data_AF-A0A0Q6C3V9-F1
#
_entry.id   AF-A0A0Q6C3V9-F1
#
_cell.length_a   1.000
_cell.length_b   1.000
_cell.length_c   1.000
_cell.angle_alpha   90.00
_cell.angle_beta   90.00
_cell.angle_gamma   90.00
#
_symmetry.space_group_name_H-M   'P 1'
#
loop_
_entity.id
_entity.type
_entity.pdbx_description
1 polymer ?
#
loop_
_entity_poly.entity_id
_entity_poly.type
_entity_poly.pdbx_seq_one_letter_code
_entity_poly.pdbx_strand_id
1 'polypeptide(L)'
;MRCAFVSCNGKENGDGERDLDERDRMWQRLGEENAARPFHLLFQGGDQLYADEILHSHPELRRWEDLPTSRKGTVAFTEAMRQAARLYLAGRYLALMAQPAIAGLVACVPSLMMWDDHDIIDGWGSHPAKLLDSPVGRGIFQVSREMFLLFQQGCRPDEAPSLALDRTGRSFSLGAHYPGLSVIAPDLRSERRPDRVMDETGWAAHEAALAAAPDGNHRMILSSVPVLGPRLSVVEAALDLVPRAQQYEDDLRDQWQSRAHRAEWQRFLAGLEREMVERASPVTVVSGEIHLATRAEMRLKDGQVLHQLVASGIAHPRPSKAYAIALGLLAKLGDAPLPGRRIRLKALPGRRGVYTAERNYLVLAREGGRWSAAWELEDGGRTPAMAI
;
A
#
# COMPACT_ATOMS: atom_id res chain seq x y z
N MET A 1 -17.57 8.26 -14.33
CA MET A 1 -16.15 7.87 -14.20
C MET A 1 -16.08 6.58 -13.40
N ARG A 2 -15.18 5.66 -13.75
CA ARG A 2 -14.94 4.40 -13.03
C ARG A 2 -13.45 4.23 -12.81
N CYS A 3 -13.06 3.89 -11.59
CA CYS A 3 -11.69 3.53 -11.27
C CYS A 3 -11.68 2.17 -10.59
N ALA A 4 -10.61 1.41 -10.78
CA ALA A 4 -10.34 0.20 -10.01
C ALA A 4 -9.16 0.43 -9.08
N PHE A 5 -9.12 -0.24 -7.93
CA PHE A 5 -7.96 -0.27 -7.04
C PHE A 5 -7.57 -1.72 -6.75
N VAL A 6 -6.27 -1.99 -6.83
CA VAL A 6 -5.63 -3.29 -6.58
C VAL A 6 -4.37 -3.12 -5.73
N SER A 7 -4.02 -4.14 -4.96
CA SER A 7 -2.76 -4.26 -4.20
C SER A 7 -2.47 -5.73 -3.87
N CYS A 8 -1.26 -6.02 -3.40
CA CYS A 8 -0.80 -7.35 -2.98
C CYS A 8 -0.93 -8.39 -4.12
N ASN A 9 -0.13 -8.18 -5.16
CA ASN A 9 -0.14 -8.90 -6.43
C ASN A 9 0.93 -10.02 -6.48
N GLY A 10 0.97 -10.87 -5.46
CA GLY A 10 1.88 -12.01 -5.43
C GLY A 10 1.88 -12.71 -4.08
N LYS A 11 2.97 -13.40 -3.76
CA LYS A 11 3.28 -13.94 -2.43
C LYS A 11 4.80 -13.97 -2.26
N GLU A 12 5.25 -14.03 -1.03
CA GLU A 12 6.66 -13.87 -0.64
C GLU A 12 7.55 -14.98 -1.21
N ASN A 13 7.01 -16.20 -1.32
CA ASN A 13 7.78 -17.37 -1.76
C ASN A 13 7.07 -18.15 -2.88
N GLY A 14 7.78 -18.39 -3.97
CA GLY A 14 7.32 -19.22 -5.09
C GLY A 14 6.07 -18.68 -5.79
N ASP A 15 5.91 -17.35 -5.89
CA ASP A 15 4.80 -16.76 -6.67
C ASP A 15 4.94 -17.07 -8.17
N GLY A 16 6.16 -17.09 -8.69
CA GLY A 16 6.44 -17.42 -10.09
C GLY A 16 6.19 -18.89 -10.48
N GLU A 17 5.97 -19.77 -9.50
CA GLU A 17 5.71 -21.20 -9.70
C GLU A 17 4.21 -21.55 -9.64
N ARG A 18 3.34 -20.55 -9.39
CA ARG A 18 1.90 -20.76 -9.26
C ARG A 18 1.26 -21.03 -10.61
N ASP A 19 0.18 -21.81 -10.57
CA ASP A 19 -0.76 -21.90 -11.68
C ASP A 19 -1.35 -20.52 -11.99
N LEU A 20 -1.24 -20.07 -13.25
CA LEU A 20 -1.63 -18.71 -13.64
C LEU A 20 -3.15 -18.51 -13.54
N ASP A 21 -3.96 -19.53 -13.83
CA ASP A 21 -5.43 -19.42 -13.73
C ASP A 21 -5.88 -19.28 -12.27
N GLU A 22 -5.19 -19.96 -11.34
CA GLU A 22 -5.37 -19.75 -9.91
C GLU A 22 -4.92 -18.36 -9.50
N ARG A 23 -3.68 -17.98 -9.79
CA ARG A 23 -3.04 -16.73 -9.36
C ARG A 23 -3.82 -15.51 -9.83
N ASP A 24 -4.15 -15.48 -11.12
CA ASP A 24 -4.66 -14.30 -11.82
C ASP A 24 -6.19 -14.26 -11.90
N ARG A 25 -6.90 -15.17 -11.22
CA ARG A 25 -8.36 -15.24 -11.25
C ARG A 25 -9.06 -13.88 -11.07
N MET A 26 -8.58 -13.06 -10.14
CA MET A 26 -9.18 -11.74 -9.91
C MET A 26 -8.76 -10.71 -10.96
N TRP A 27 -7.55 -10.82 -11.52
CA TRP A 27 -7.14 -10.01 -12.68
C TRP A 27 -7.97 -10.32 -13.91
N GLN A 28 -8.27 -11.60 -14.16
CA GLN A 28 -9.17 -12.03 -15.25
C GLN A 28 -10.55 -11.39 -15.10
N ARG A 29 -11.16 -11.46 -13.89
CA ARG A 29 -12.45 -10.79 -13.59
C ARG A 29 -12.40 -9.28 -13.77
N LEU A 30 -11.32 -8.63 -13.31
CA LEU A 30 -11.13 -7.19 -13.51
C LEU A 30 -11.05 -6.84 -15.01
N GLY A 31 -10.39 -7.70 -15.80
CA GLY A 31 -10.28 -7.60 -17.25
C GLY A 31 -11.64 -7.73 -17.94
N GLU A 32 -12.44 -8.72 -17.56
CA GLU A 32 -13.81 -8.91 -18.03
C GLU A 32 -14.70 -7.69 -17.71
N GLU A 33 -14.59 -7.17 -16.49
CA GLU A 33 -15.35 -5.98 -16.08
C GLU A 33 -14.93 -4.73 -16.86
N ASN A 34 -13.63 -4.58 -17.15
CA ASN A 34 -13.13 -3.52 -18.01
C ASN A 34 -13.67 -3.63 -19.43
N ALA A 35 -13.68 -4.85 -19.99
CA ALA A 35 -14.23 -5.11 -21.33
C ALA A 35 -15.72 -4.81 -21.41
N ALA A 36 -16.49 -5.12 -20.36
CA ALA A 36 -17.93 -4.83 -20.30
C ALA A 36 -18.22 -3.34 -20.08
N ARG A 37 -17.44 -2.67 -19.21
CA ARG A 37 -17.59 -1.24 -18.91
C ARG A 37 -16.23 -0.64 -18.59
N PRO A 38 -15.57 0.08 -19.51
CA PRO A 38 -14.18 0.51 -19.32
C PRO A 38 -13.91 1.30 -18.04
N PHE A 39 -12.80 0.98 -17.38
CA PHE A 39 -12.21 1.80 -16.34
C PHE A 39 -11.46 2.97 -16.95
N HIS A 40 -11.50 4.11 -16.25
CA HIS A 40 -10.81 5.33 -16.66
C HIS A 40 -9.40 5.37 -16.07
N LEU A 41 -9.24 4.81 -14.85
CA LEU A 41 -7.98 4.75 -14.11
C LEU A 41 -7.89 3.43 -13.34
N LEU A 42 -6.69 2.89 -13.25
CA LEU A 42 -6.33 1.80 -12.35
C LEU A 42 -5.39 2.35 -11.27
N PHE A 43 -5.76 2.20 -10.01
CA PHE A 43 -4.91 2.54 -8.87
C PHE A 43 -4.21 1.26 -8.39
N GLN A 44 -2.89 1.29 -8.34
CA GLN A 44 -2.09 0.18 -7.83
C GLN A 44 -1.40 0.66 -6.55
N GLY A 45 -1.89 0.14 -5.44
CA GLY A 45 -1.67 0.71 -4.11
C GLY A 45 -0.48 0.12 -3.35
N GLY A 46 0.56 -0.37 -4.04
CA GLY A 46 1.66 -1.09 -3.39
C GLY A 46 1.57 -2.61 -3.53
N ASP A 47 2.72 -3.26 -3.37
CA ASP A 47 2.94 -4.68 -3.62
C ASP A 47 2.55 -5.09 -5.04
N GLN A 48 3.03 -4.33 -6.02
CA GLN A 48 2.79 -4.65 -7.43
C GLN A 48 3.53 -5.93 -7.82
N LEU A 49 4.68 -6.20 -7.19
CA LEU A 49 5.33 -7.50 -7.14
C LEU A 49 5.77 -7.82 -5.71
N TYR A 50 6.08 -9.10 -5.48
CA TYR A 50 6.78 -9.56 -4.28
C TYR A 50 8.24 -9.82 -4.64
N ALA A 51 9.11 -8.94 -4.14
CA ALA A 51 10.53 -8.85 -4.45
C ALA A 51 11.41 -9.62 -3.46
N ASP A 52 10.85 -10.20 -2.39
CA ASP A 52 11.55 -10.75 -1.22
C ASP A 52 12.65 -11.75 -1.59
N GLU A 53 12.37 -12.62 -2.55
CA GLU A 53 13.29 -13.61 -3.12
C GLU A 53 14.51 -12.99 -3.83
N ILE A 54 14.63 -11.66 -3.94
CA ILE A 54 15.85 -10.97 -4.38
C ILE A 54 17.06 -11.36 -3.52
N LEU A 55 16.84 -11.67 -2.23
CA LEU A 55 17.89 -12.14 -1.33
C LEU A 55 18.44 -13.52 -1.74
N HIS A 56 17.67 -14.29 -2.52
CA HIS A 56 18.09 -15.58 -3.06
C HIS A 56 18.81 -15.48 -4.41
N SER A 57 18.89 -14.29 -5.01
CA SER A 57 19.51 -14.08 -6.33
C SER A 57 21.04 -14.29 -6.33
N HIS A 58 21.70 -14.25 -5.18
CA HIS A 58 23.14 -14.44 -5.05
C HIS A 58 23.51 -15.09 -3.69
N PRO A 59 24.48 -16.02 -3.62
CA PRO A 59 24.86 -16.70 -2.37
C PRO A 59 25.22 -15.76 -1.21
N GLU A 60 25.94 -14.67 -1.48
CA GLU A 60 26.28 -13.68 -0.45
C GLU A 60 25.09 -12.82 0.02
N LEU A 61 24.03 -12.69 -0.79
CA LEU A 61 22.79 -12.03 -0.35
C LEU A 61 22.03 -12.92 0.64
N ARG A 62 21.90 -14.22 0.34
CA ARG A 62 21.34 -15.21 1.26
C ARG A 62 22.16 -15.30 2.55
N ARG A 63 23.49 -15.33 2.43
CA ARG A 63 24.37 -15.28 3.61
C ARG A 63 24.12 -14.00 4.44
N TRP A 64 23.93 -12.86 3.80
CA TRP A 64 23.65 -11.60 4.50
C TRP A 64 22.30 -11.63 5.21
N GLU A 65 21.28 -12.25 4.61
CA GLU A 65 19.95 -12.47 5.20
C GLU A 65 20.07 -13.20 6.55
N ASP A 66 20.84 -14.29 6.59
CA ASP A 66 21.06 -15.14 7.77
C ASP A 66 21.91 -14.49 8.89
N LEU A 67 22.61 -13.39 8.59
CA LEU A 67 23.44 -12.72 9.59
C LEU A 67 22.61 -11.97 10.63
N PRO A 68 23.04 -11.96 11.91
CA PRO A 68 22.43 -11.08 12.90
C PRO A 68 22.62 -9.61 12.49
N THR A 69 21.65 -8.76 12.83
CA THR A 69 21.63 -7.33 12.47
C THR A 69 22.93 -6.59 12.82
N SER A 70 23.59 -6.97 13.91
CA SER A 70 24.89 -6.40 14.32
C SER A 70 26.04 -6.66 13.33
N ARG A 71 25.93 -7.71 12.51
CA ARG A 71 26.94 -8.12 11.52
C ARG A 71 26.56 -7.81 10.07
N LYS A 72 25.29 -7.47 9.80
CA LYS A 72 24.82 -7.13 8.43
C LYS A 72 25.64 -5.99 7.78
N GLY A 73 26.15 -5.05 8.57
CA GLY A 73 27.04 -3.98 8.09
C GLY A 73 28.44 -4.42 7.63
N THR A 74 28.83 -5.67 7.87
CA THR A 74 30.17 -6.20 7.51
C THR A 74 30.26 -6.76 6.09
N VAL A 75 29.11 -6.95 5.43
CA VAL A 75 29.05 -7.47 4.07
C VAL A 75 29.01 -6.31 3.09
N ALA A 76 29.98 -6.28 2.16
CA ALA A 76 29.98 -5.31 1.07
C ALA A 76 28.95 -5.71 0.00
N PHE A 77 28.29 -4.73 -0.61
CA PHE A 77 27.44 -4.96 -1.77
C PHE A 77 28.29 -4.89 -3.04
N THR A 78 28.67 -6.06 -3.56
CA THR A 78 29.56 -6.17 -4.72
C THR A 78 28.81 -5.95 -6.03
N GLU A 79 29.53 -5.67 -7.11
CA GLU A 79 28.92 -5.54 -8.44
C GLU A 79 28.25 -6.84 -8.90
N ALA A 80 28.80 -8.01 -8.54
CA ALA A 80 28.16 -9.29 -8.82
C ALA A 80 26.79 -9.42 -8.14
N MET A 81 26.68 -9.00 -6.88
CA MET A 81 25.40 -8.96 -6.16
C MET A 81 24.43 -7.97 -6.80
N ARG A 82 24.92 -6.79 -7.21
CA ARG A 82 24.10 -5.79 -7.92
C ARG A 82 23.52 -6.35 -9.21
N GLN A 83 24.34 -6.97 -10.06
CA GLN A 83 23.90 -7.54 -11.33
C GLN A 83 22.91 -8.70 -11.12
N ALA A 84 23.16 -9.58 -10.16
CA ALA A 84 22.25 -10.67 -9.82
C ALA A 84 20.88 -10.15 -9.35
N ALA A 85 20.86 -9.19 -8.42
CA ALA A 85 19.64 -8.56 -7.92
C ALA A 85 18.88 -7.83 -9.04
N ARG A 86 19.60 -7.10 -9.89
CA ARG A 86 19.04 -6.35 -11.03
C ARG A 86 18.38 -7.29 -12.05
N LEU A 87 19.08 -8.36 -12.44
CA LEU A 87 18.57 -9.36 -13.38
C LEU A 87 17.35 -10.09 -12.81
N TYR A 88 17.41 -10.44 -11.52
CA TYR A 88 16.29 -11.07 -10.83
C TYR A 88 15.03 -10.19 -10.87
N LEU A 89 15.09 -8.95 -10.38
CA LEU A 89 13.92 -8.08 -10.35
C LEU A 89 13.43 -7.71 -11.75
N ALA A 90 14.34 -7.41 -12.69
CA ALA A 90 13.93 -7.16 -14.08
C ALA A 90 13.19 -8.36 -14.68
N GLY A 91 13.69 -9.58 -14.44
CA GLY A 91 13.01 -10.81 -14.85
C GLY A 91 11.63 -10.97 -14.20
N ARG A 92 11.50 -10.66 -12.90
CA ARG A 92 10.21 -10.71 -12.19
C ARG A 92 9.20 -9.72 -12.75
N TYR A 93 9.60 -8.47 -12.97
CA TYR A 93 8.73 -7.46 -13.58
C TYR A 93 8.32 -7.83 -15.00
N LEU A 94 9.27 -8.28 -15.84
CA LEU A 94 8.97 -8.68 -17.22
C LEU A 94 8.01 -9.87 -17.25
N ALA A 95 8.22 -10.88 -16.40
CA ALA A 95 7.32 -12.01 -16.28
C ALA A 95 5.91 -11.57 -15.87
N LEU A 96 5.81 -10.71 -14.85
CA LEU A 96 4.54 -10.21 -14.34
C LEU A 96 3.78 -9.38 -15.40
N MET A 97 4.45 -8.43 -16.03
CA MET A 97 3.85 -7.55 -17.05
C MET A 97 3.46 -8.29 -18.32
N ALA A 98 4.06 -9.46 -18.57
CA ALA A 98 3.71 -10.34 -19.69
C ALA A 98 2.55 -11.30 -19.38
N GLN A 99 2.08 -11.40 -18.14
CA GLN A 99 0.97 -12.28 -17.78
C GLN A 99 -0.31 -11.84 -18.52
N PRO A 100 -1.04 -12.75 -19.22
CA PRO A 100 -2.15 -12.36 -20.08
C PRO A 100 -3.23 -11.51 -19.39
N ALA A 101 -3.58 -11.86 -18.15
CA ALA A 101 -4.61 -11.16 -17.38
C ALA A 101 -4.19 -9.72 -16.99
N ILE A 102 -2.89 -9.50 -16.77
CA ILE A 102 -2.32 -8.20 -16.38
C ILE A 102 -2.02 -7.37 -17.63
N ALA A 103 -1.31 -7.95 -18.59
CA ALA A 103 -0.84 -7.30 -19.82
C ALA A 103 -1.97 -6.58 -20.57
N GLY A 104 -3.12 -7.25 -20.74
CA GLY A 104 -4.27 -6.67 -21.42
C GLY A 104 -4.83 -5.43 -20.70
N LEU A 105 -4.89 -5.46 -19.38
CA LEU A 105 -5.39 -4.34 -18.57
C LEU A 105 -4.42 -3.16 -18.56
N VAL A 106 -3.15 -3.39 -18.24
CA VAL A 106 -2.16 -2.30 -18.13
C VAL A 106 -1.85 -1.65 -19.48
N ALA A 107 -2.10 -2.34 -20.59
CA ALA A 107 -1.96 -1.79 -21.94
C ALA A 107 -3.12 -0.84 -22.34
N CYS A 108 -4.29 -0.92 -21.69
CA CYS A 108 -5.47 -0.14 -22.08
C CYS A 108 -6.03 0.78 -20.98
N VAL A 109 -5.68 0.55 -19.71
CA VAL A 109 -6.13 1.38 -18.58
C VAL A 109 -4.94 2.12 -17.98
N PRO A 110 -4.91 3.47 -18.04
CA PRO A 110 -3.86 4.25 -17.40
C PRO A 110 -3.79 3.95 -15.90
N SER A 111 -2.58 3.65 -15.42
CA SER A 111 -2.34 3.28 -14.02
C SER A 111 -1.64 4.39 -13.25
N LEU A 112 -2.06 4.60 -12.00
CA LEU A 112 -1.31 5.35 -10.99
C LEU A 112 -0.81 4.34 -9.97
N MET A 113 0.51 4.16 -9.90
CA MET A 113 1.16 3.16 -9.05
C MET A 113 1.95 3.84 -7.94
N MET A 114 1.88 3.26 -6.73
CA MET A 114 2.77 3.57 -5.62
C MET A 114 3.37 2.25 -5.13
N TRP A 115 4.60 2.24 -4.64
CA TRP A 115 5.17 1.04 -4.05
C TRP A 115 4.79 0.85 -2.58
N ASP A 116 4.91 -0.39 -2.11
CA ASP A 116 5.01 -0.76 -0.69
C ASP A 116 6.33 -1.49 -0.41
N ASP A 117 6.45 -2.16 0.73
CA ASP A 117 7.66 -2.86 1.14
C ASP A 117 7.97 -4.06 0.27
N HIS A 118 7.00 -4.89 -0.13
CA HIS A 118 7.30 -6.06 -0.97
C HIS A 118 7.75 -5.68 -2.38
N ASP A 119 7.62 -4.43 -2.83
CA ASP A 119 8.30 -3.95 -4.04
C ASP A 119 9.84 -3.83 -3.83
N ILE A 120 10.30 -3.91 -2.58
CA ILE A 120 11.70 -3.84 -2.13
C ILE A 120 12.12 -5.15 -1.45
N ILE A 121 11.68 -5.36 -0.20
CA ILE A 121 11.67 -6.58 0.62
C ILE A 121 10.67 -6.35 1.78
N ASP A 122 10.04 -7.42 2.25
CA ASP A 122 9.14 -7.46 3.41
C ASP A 122 9.62 -6.57 4.58
N GLY A 123 8.76 -5.68 5.07
CA GLY A 123 9.01 -4.76 6.17
C GLY A 123 9.99 -3.62 5.87
N TRP A 124 10.29 -3.33 4.59
CA TRP A 124 11.23 -2.26 4.23
C TRP A 124 10.87 -0.91 4.88
N GLY A 125 11.87 -0.31 5.54
CA GLY A 125 11.72 0.92 6.32
C GLY A 125 11.39 0.69 7.80
N SER A 126 10.83 -0.47 8.16
CA SER A 126 10.52 -0.86 9.54
C SER A 126 11.65 -1.65 10.20
N HIS A 127 12.55 -2.24 9.40
CA HIS A 127 13.79 -2.87 9.87
C HIS A 127 14.74 -1.92 10.61
N PRO A 128 15.57 -2.41 11.56
CA PRO A 128 16.55 -1.59 12.25
C PRO A 128 17.47 -0.82 11.30
N ALA A 129 17.80 0.44 11.65
CA ALA A 129 18.64 1.31 10.82
C ALA A 129 19.97 0.66 10.39
N LYS A 130 20.58 -0.19 11.25
CA LYS A 130 21.80 -0.94 10.91
C LYS A 130 21.66 -1.87 9.71
N LEU A 131 20.47 -2.43 9.48
CA LEU A 131 20.15 -3.26 8.32
C LEU A 131 19.94 -2.37 7.10
N LEU A 132 19.04 -1.37 7.21
CA LEU A 132 18.70 -0.45 6.13
C LEU A 132 19.94 0.29 5.59
N ASP A 133 20.81 0.74 6.49
CA ASP A 133 22.03 1.49 6.17
C ASP A 133 23.25 0.59 5.92
N SER A 134 23.10 -0.74 5.95
CA SER A 134 24.18 -1.64 5.55
C SER A 134 24.49 -1.47 4.06
N PRO A 135 25.71 -1.80 3.58
CA PRO A 135 26.03 -1.74 2.15
C PRO A 135 25.03 -2.54 1.30
N VAL A 136 24.64 -3.73 1.77
CA VAL A 136 23.65 -4.59 1.10
C VAL A 136 22.26 -3.98 1.13
N GLY A 137 21.78 -3.50 2.29
CA GLY A 137 20.47 -2.85 2.41
C GLY A 137 20.32 -1.67 1.44
N ARG A 138 21.29 -0.75 1.43
CA ARG A 138 21.32 0.36 0.45
C ARG A 138 21.37 -0.12 -1.00
N GLY A 139 22.10 -1.21 -1.25
CA GLY A 139 22.19 -1.84 -2.56
C GLY A 139 20.85 -2.36 -3.07
N ILE A 140 20.13 -3.10 -2.23
CA ILE A 140 18.77 -3.61 -2.52
C ILE A 140 17.83 -2.46 -2.81
N PHE A 141 17.78 -1.44 -1.94
CA PHE A 141 16.95 -0.25 -2.17
C PHE A 141 17.22 0.42 -3.51
N GLN A 142 18.50 0.59 -3.87
CA GLN A 142 18.87 1.21 -5.16
C GLN A 142 18.37 0.41 -6.36
N VAL A 143 18.51 -0.92 -6.31
CA VAL A 143 18.04 -1.80 -7.39
C VAL A 143 16.51 -1.80 -7.46
N SER A 144 15.81 -1.90 -6.33
CA SER A 144 14.35 -1.85 -6.29
C SER A 144 13.80 -0.51 -6.76
N ARG A 145 14.41 0.61 -6.33
CA ARG A 145 14.09 1.97 -6.81
C ARG A 145 14.25 2.10 -8.32
N GLU A 146 15.32 1.55 -8.89
CA GLU A 146 15.50 1.53 -10.33
C GLU A 146 14.35 0.80 -11.05
N MET A 147 13.97 -0.38 -10.56
CA MET A 147 12.89 -1.17 -11.18
C MET A 147 11.53 -0.53 -11.00
N PHE A 148 11.25 0.07 -9.84
CA PHE A 148 10.04 0.86 -9.60
C PHE A 148 9.91 2.01 -10.60
N LEU A 149 10.98 2.77 -10.82
CA LEU A 149 10.97 3.88 -11.78
C LEU A 149 10.71 3.38 -13.21
N LEU A 150 11.39 2.32 -13.63
CA LEU A 150 11.27 1.78 -14.98
C LEU A 150 9.89 1.16 -15.26
N PHE A 151 9.38 0.31 -14.36
CA PHE A 151 8.21 -0.51 -14.63
C PHE A 151 6.91 0.05 -14.06
N GLN A 152 6.95 0.82 -12.98
CA GLN A 152 5.74 1.38 -12.35
C GLN A 152 5.54 2.87 -12.67
N GLN A 153 6.60 3.67 -12.65
CA GLN A 153 6.51 5.10 -12.98
C GLN A 153 6.72 5.40 -14.47
N GLY A 154 7.26 4.44 -15.23
CA GLY A 154 7.50 4.58 -16.67
C GLY A 154 8.54 5.64 -17.03
N CYS A 155 9.54 5.87 -16.17
CA CYS A 155 10.62 6.82 -16.44
C CYS A 155 12.00 6.21 -16.15
N ARG A 156 13.05 6.85 -16.66
CA ARG A 156 14.42 6.39 -16.43
C ARG A 156 14.87 6.70 -14.99
N PRO A 157 15.86 5.98 -14.43
CA PRO A 157 16.33 6.21 -13.07
C PRO A 157 16.97 7.59 -12.83
N ASP A 158 17.41 8.24 -13.92
CA ASP A 158 17.98 9.59 -13.97
C ASP A 158 16.93 10.69 -14.22
N GLU A 159 15.65 10.33 -14.36
CA GLU A 159 14.53 11.25 -14.56
C GLU A 159 13.65 11.35 -13.31
N ALA A 160 13.00 12.51 -13.14
CA ALA A 160 11.93 12.65 -12.14
C ALA A 160 10.60 12.22 -12.77
N PRO A 161 9.80 11.33 -12.14
CA PRO A 161 8.48 10.98 -12.63
C PRO A 161 7.62 12.23 -12.86
N SER A 162 6.84 12.26 -13.94
CA SER A 162 6.07 13.45 -14.34
C SER A 162 5.12 13.92 -13.24
N LEU A 163 4.48 12.98 -12.55
CA LEU A 163 3.53 13.21 -11.46
C LEU A 163 4.17 13.35 -10.07
N ALA A 164 5.49 13.14 -9.93
CA ALA A 164 6.18 13.30 -8.66
C ALA A 164 6.24 14.78 -8.26
N LEU A 165 5.95 15.05 -6.99
CA LEU A 165 5.95 16.40 -6.42
C LEU A 165 7.36 16.82 -5.99
N ASP A 166 8.18 15.88 -5.53
CA ASP A 166 9.60 16.09 -5.28
C ASP A 166 10.43 15.80 -6.54
N ARG A 167 11.09 16.83 -7.08
CA ARG A 167 11.94 16.72 -8.27
C ARG A 167 13.36 16.25 -7.97
N THR A 168 13.74 16.13 -6.70
CA THR A 168 15.04 15.55 -6.30
C THR A 168 15.05 14.03 -6.38
N GLY A 169 13.85 13.40 -6.42
CA GLY A 169 13.70 11.95 -6.47
C GLY A 169 13.98 11.25 -5.14
N ARG A 170 13.90 11.99 -4.02
CA ARG A 170 13.94 11.46 -2.65
C ARG A 170 12.58 10.96 -2.20
N SER A 171 11.51 11.61 -2.64
CA SER A 171 10.12 11.19 -2.41
C SER A 171 9.42 10.92 -3.74
N PHE A 172 8.66 9.84 -3.81
CA PHE A 172 7.77 9.54 -4.93
C PHE A 172 6.32 9.92 -4.67
N SER A 173 6.09 10.81 -3.68
CA SER A 173 4.77 11.38 -3.44
C SER A 173 4.24 12.02 -4.72
N LEU A 174 3.05 11.61 -5.14
CA LEU A 174 2.45 12.04 -6.41
C LEU A 174 1.09 12.70 -6.21
N GLY A 175 0.77 13.60 -7.15
CA GLY A 175 -0.53 14.27 -7.24
C GLY A 175 -1.01 14.29 -8.69
N ALA A 176 -2.23 13.77 -8.94
CA ALA A 176 -2.85 13.76 -10.26
C ALA A 176 -4.26 14.36 -10.19
N HIS A 177 -4.57 15.29 -11.10
CA HIS A 177 -5.82 16.05 -11.07
C HIS A 177 -6.65 15.81 -12.33
N TYR A 178 -7.91 15.45 -12.13
CA TYR A 178 -8.91 15.21 -13.17
C TYR A 178 -10.18 16.02 -12.85
N PRO A 179 -11.11 16.18 -13.81
CA PRO A 179 -12.38 16.86 -13.53
C PRO A 179 -13.19 16.19 -12.41
N GLY A 180 -13.24 16.83 -11.23
CA GLY A 180 -13.95 16.35 -10.03
C GLY A 180 -13.28 15.19 -9.29
N LEU A 181 -12.00 14.91 -9.55
CA LEU A 181 -11.19 13.92 -8.84
C LEU A 181 -9.73 14.43 -8.72
N SER A 182 -9.19 14.41 -7.51
CA SER A 182 -7.75 14.54 -7.28
C SER A 182 -7.26 13.26 -6.62
N VAL A 183 -6.24 12.62 -7.19
CA VAL A 183 -5.59 11.44 -6.61
C VAL A 183 -4.27 11.89 -6.00
N ILE A 184 -4.04 11.55 -4.73
CA ILE A 184 -2.84 11.91 -4.00
C ILE A 184 -2.30 10.64 -3.35
N ALA A 185 -1.04 10.30 -3.61
CA ALA A 185 -0.38 9.15 -2.98
C ALA A 185 0.91 9.63 -2.32
N PRO A 186 0.97 9.78 -0.97
CA PRO A 186 2.24 9.95 -0.27
C PRO A 186 3.15 8.73 -0.46
N ASP A 187 4.46 8.96 -0.53
CA ASP A 187 5.46 7.90 -0.49
C ASP A 187 5.73 7.48 0.95
N LEU A 188 5.36 6.24 1.28
CA LEU A 188 5.47 5.70 2.64
C LEU A 188 6.71 4.81 2.83
N ARG A 189 7.60 4.71 1.84
CA ARG A 189 8.73 3.75 1.84
C ARG A 189 10.10 4.37 1.57
N SER A 190 10.23 5.38 0.69
CA SER A 190 11.55 5.96 0.37
C SER A 190 12.27 6.52 1.61
N GLU A 191 11.52 7.20 2.46
CA GLU A 191 12.04 8.01 3.57
C GLU A 191 11.84 7.34 4.93
N ARG A 192 11.14 6.20 4.93
CA ARG A 192 10.70 5.49 6.13
C ARG A 192 11.89 4.94 6.91
N ARG A 193 11.77 5.06 8.23
CA ARG A 193 12.66 4.54 9.27
C ARG A 193 11.80 3.94 10.39
N PRO A 194 12.37 3.14 11.31
CA PRO A 194 11.61 2.54 12.41
C PRO A 194 10.84 3.55 13.28
N ASP A 195 11.32 4.78 13.35
CA ASP A 195 10.78 5.88 14.15
C ASP A 195 10.09 6.97 13.30
N ARG A 196 9.96 6.79 11.99
CA ARG A 196 9.41 7.80 11.09
C ARG A 196 8.87 7.22 9.77
N VAL A 197 7.70 7.65 9.31
CA VAL A 197 7.13 7.29 8.00
C VAL A 197 7.65 8.20 6.88
N MET A 198 7.56 9.52 7.02
CA MET A 198 8.01 10.49 6.00
C MET A 198 8.99 11.51 6.61
N ASP A 199 10.04 11.88 5.87
CA ASP A 199 10.88 13.01 6.28
C ASP A 199 10.28 14.35 5.81
N GLU A 200 10.99 15.45 6.04
CA GLU A 200 10.53 16.79 5.65
C GLU A 200 10.20 16.89 4.16
N THR A 201 10.91 16.14 3.32
CA THR A 201 10.73 16.07 1.87
C THR A 201 9.38 15.46 1.52
N GLY A 202 9.06 14.28 2.06
CA GLY A 202 7.79 13.60 1.84
C GLY A 202 6.62 14.38 2.41
N TRP A 203 6.77 14.97 3.60
CA TRP A 203 5.74 15.84 4.17
C TRP A 203 5.47 17.08 3.32
N ALA A 204 6.52 17.75 2.83
CA ALA A 204 6.37 18.91 1.96
C ALA A 204 5.71 18.54 0.62
N ALA A 205 6.10 17.40 0.03
CA ALA A 205 5.51 16.90 -1.21
C ALA A 205 4.02 16.54 -1.04
N HIS A 206 3.66 15.88 0.06
CA HIS A 206 2.28 15.55 0.40
C HIS A 206 1.41 16.80 0.63
N GLU A 207 1.91 17.76 1.41
CA GLU A 207 1.20 19.03 1.68
C GLU A 207 1.04 19.86 0.40
N ALA A 208 2.06 19.87 -0.47
CA ALA A 208 1.97 20.49 -1.79
C ALA A 208 0.92 19.81 -2.69
N ALA A 209 0.81 18.48 -2.66
CA ALA A 209 -0.21 17.75 -3.41
C ALA A 209 -1.64 18.07 -2.94
N LEU A 210 -1.85 18.19 -1.62
CA LEU A 210 -3.14 18.62 -1.06
C LEU A 210 -3.46 20.08 -1.46
N ALA A 211 -2.47 20.97 -1.37
CA ALA A 211 -2.65 22.38 -1.70
C ALA A 211 -2.93 22.62 -3.21
N ALA A 212 -2.34 21.80 -4.09
CA ALA A 212 -2.53 21.89 -5.54
C ALA A 212 -3.86 21.29 -6.01
N ALA A 213 -4.54 20.48 -5.18
CA ALA A 213 -5.80 19.85 -5.53
C ALA A 213 -6.92 20.89 -5.71
N PRO A 214 -7.56 20.96 -6.90
CA PRO A 214 -8.66 21.90 -7.15
C PRO A 214 -9.77 21.82 -6.12
N ASP A 215 -10.31 22.96 -5.72
CA ASP A 215 -11.42 23.03 -4.77
C ASP A 215 -12.66 22.32 -5.33
N GLY A 216 -13.38 21.60 -4.48
CA GLY A 216 -14.57 20.83 -4.85
C GLY A 216 -14.28 19.49 -5.56
N ASN A 217 -13.02 19.17 -5.89
CA ASN A 217 -12.65 17.82 -6.29
C ASN A 217 -12.79 16.86 -5.11
N HIS A 218 -13.26 15.64 -5.38
CA HIS A 218 -13.10 14.53 -4.43
C HIS A 218 -11.63 14.14 -4.37
N ARG A 219 -11.04 14.13 -3.18
CA ARG A 219 -9.64 13.78 -2.96
C ARG A 219 -9.55 12.30 -2.57
N MET A 220 -9.00 11.50 -3.48
CA MET A 220 -8.72 10.08 -3.25
C MET A 220 -7.28 9.96 -2.76
N ILE A 221 -7.10 9.59 -1.50
CA ILE A 221 -5.78 9.41 -0.89
C ILE A 221 -5.40 7.94 -0.99
N LEU A 222 -4.38 7.61 -1.76
CA LEU A 222 -3.80 6.27 -1.80
C LEU A 222 -2.79 6.14 -0.66
N SER A 223 -2.93 5.12 0.19
CA SER A 223 -1.98 4.84 1.27
C SER A 223 -1.70 3.35 1.22
N SER A 224 -0.43 2.97 1.03
CA SER A 224 -0.03 1.58 0.86
C SER A 224 -0.46 0.73 2.07
N VAL A 225 -0.17 1.23 3.27
CA VAL A 225 -0.70 0.72 4.55
C VAL A 225 -2.00 1.41 5.00
N PRO A 226 -2.95 0.70 5.65
CA PRO A 226 -4.18 1.29 6.20
C PRO A 226 -3.96 2.41 7.24
N VAL A 227 -4.52 3.59 6.99
CA VAL A 227 -4.46 4.75 7.89
C VAL A 227 -5.42 4.61 9.08
N LEU A 228 -6.64 4.14 8.82
CA LEU A 228 -7.69 3.92 9.82
C LEU A 228 -7.68 2.45 10.27
N GLY A 229 -6.92 2.14 11.31
CA GLY A 229 -6.76 0.79 11.84
C GLY A 229 -7.23 0.60 13.29
N PRO A 230 -7.15 -0.64 13.81
CA PRO A 230 -7.42 -0.94 15.21
C PRO A 230 -6.31 -0.35 16.11
N ARG A 231 -6.57 -0.27 17.42
CA ARG A 231 -5.56 0.19 18.37
C ARG A 231 -4.47 -0.87 18.59
N LEU A 232 -3.45 -0.88 17.73
CA LEU A 232 -2.31 -1.81 17.82
C LEU A 232 -1.38 -1.49 18.99
N SER A 233 -1.35 -0.25 19.47
CA SER A 233 -0.53 0.17 20.62
C SER A 233 -0.78 -0.58 21.94
N VAL A 234 -1.91 -1.26 22.13
CA VAL A 234 -2.15 -2.13 23.30
C VAL A 234 -1.54 -3.51 23.09
N VAL A 235 -1.56 -4.00 21.86
CA VAL A 235 -0.94 -5.28 21.46
C VAL A 235 0.59 -5.14 21.52
N GLU A 236 1.14 -4.05 21.00
CA GLU A 236 2.57 -3.71 21.14
C GLU A 236 2.99 -3.72 22.62
N ALA A 237 2.23 -3.08 23.52
CA ALA A 237 2.49 -3.06 24.96
C ALA A 237 2.65 -4.45 25.59
N ALA A 238 1.80 -5.37 25.13
CA ALA A 238 1.74 -6.72 25.66
C ALA A 238 2.86 -7.59 25.08
N LEU A 239 3.23 -7.36 23.82
CA LEU A 239 4.33 -8.05 23.15
C LEU A 239 5.70 -7.61 23.64
N ASP A 240 5.86 -6.35 24.06
CA ASP A 240 7.07 -5.84 24.73
C ASP A 240 7.46 -6.65 25.99
N LEU A 241 6.50 -7.40 26.57
CA LEU A 241 6.68 -8.26 27.74
C LEU A 241 7.04 -9.71 27.38
N VAL A 242 7.05 -10.08 26.10
CA VAL A 242 7.27 -11.45 25.62
C VAL A 242 8.62 -11.55 24.90
N PRO A 243 9.59 -12.32 25.44
CA PRO A 243 10.86 -12.56 24.76
C PRO A 243 10.64 -13.24 23.38
N ARG A 244 11.34 -12.76 22.34
CA ARG A 244 11.29 -13.22 20.93
C ARG A 244 10.10 -12.75 20.09
N ALA A 245 9.37 -11.71 20.49
CA ALA A 245 8.32 -11.09 19.67
C ALA A 245 8.84 -10.19 18.53
N GLN A 246 10.14 -10.22 18.20
CA GLN A 246 10.80 -9.28 17.27
C GLN A 246 10.17 -9.24 15.87
N GLN A 247 9.76 -10.38 15.32
CA GLN A 247 9.06 -10.43 14.02
C GLN A 247 7.70 -9.73 14.09
N TYR A 248 6.94 -9.94 15.17
CA TYR A 248 5.67 -9.26 15.39
C TYR A 248 5.83 -7.76 15.69
N GLU A 249 6.96 -7.34 16.28
CA GLU A 249 7.24 -5.92 16.48
C GLU A 249 7.47 -5.19 15.15
N ASP A 250 8.15 -5.82 14.19
CA ASP A 250 8.44 -5.21 12.90
C ASP A 250 7.15 -5.07 12.05
N ASP A 251 6.28 -6.09 12.03
CA ASP A 251 4.94 -6.01 11.40
C ASP A 251 4.07 -4.91 12.02
N LEU A 252 4.15 -4.71 13.34
CA LEU A 252 3.40 -3.67 14.04
C LEU A 252 3.97 -2.27 13.78
N ARG A 253 5.30 -2.14 13.70
CA ARG A 253 6.01 -0.91 13.33
C ARG A 253 5.71 -0.47 11.91
N ASP A 254 5.30 -1.39 11.05
CA ASP A 254 4.98 -1.08 9.67
C ASP A 254 3.73 -0.20 9.52
N GLN A 255 2.81 -0.33 10.46
CA GLN A 255 1.51 0.30 10.42
C GLN A 255 1.51 1.72 11.00
N TRP A 256 0.65 2.59 10.45
CA TRP A 256 0.39 3.93 11.02
C TRP A 256 0.04 3.92 12.51
N GLN A 257 -0.54 2.82 13.01
CA GLN A 257 -1.00 2.69 14.38
C GLN A 257 0.12 2.35 15.37
N SER A 258 1.35 2.17 14.89
CA SER A 258 2.49 2.02 15.78
C SER A 258 2.69 3.24 16.66
N ARG A 259 3.11 3.01 17.91
CA ARG A 259 3.47 4.12 18.82
C ARG A 259 4.58 5.00 18.26
N ALA A 260 5.52 4.43 17.53
CA ALA A 260 6.64 5.15 16.93
C ALA A 260 6.15 6.26 15.98
N HIS A 261 5.07 6.00 15.25
CA HIS A 261 4.54 6.88 14.20
C HIS A 261 3.38 7.75 14.68
N ARG A 262 3.10 7.76 16.00
CA ARG A 262 1.88 8.37 16.55
C ARG A 262 1.70 9.84 16.19
N ALA A 263 2.78 10.62 16.24
CA ALA A 263 2.76 12.05 15.93
C ALA A 263 2.51 12.29 14.43
N GLU A 264 3.16 11.52 13.56
CA GLU A 264 2.95 11.57 12.11
C GLU A 264 1.55 11.14 11.72
N TRP A 265 1.02 10.08 12.35
CA TRP A 265 -0.34 9.63 12.14
C TRP A 265 -1.37 10.71 12.52
N GLN A 266 -1.15 11.41 13.64
CA GLN A 266 -1.97 12.56 14.03
C GLN A 266 -1.86 13.70 13.03
N ARG A 267 -0.65 14.04 12.58
CA ARG A 267 -0.43 15.09 11.57
C ARG A 267 -1.17 14.76 10.27
N PHE A 268 -1.06 13.51 9.81
CA PHE A 268 -1.71 13.02 8.60
C PHE A 268 -3.24 13.15 8.70
N LEU A 269 -3.84 12.58 9.74
CA LEU A 269 -5.28 12.64 9.95
C LEU A 269 -5.81 14.06 10.17
N ALA A 270 -5.05 14.91 10.87
CA ALA A 270 -5.40 16.32 11.03
C ALA A 270 -5.36 17.05 9.69
N GLY A 271 -4.40 16.74 8.81
CA GLY A 271 -4.36 17.24 7.44
C GLY A 271 -5.62 16.87 6.67
N LEU A 272 -5.99 15.59 6.66
CA LEU A 272 -7.20 15.14 5.97
C LEU A 272 -8.49 15.77 6.54
N GLU A 273 -8.57 15.93 7.87
CA GLU A 273 -9.69 16.62 8.51
C GLU A 273 -9.78 18.10 8.06
N ARG A 274 -8.65 18.82 7.97
CA ARG A 274 -8.64 20.20 7.45
C ARG A 274 -9.15 20.27 6.01
N GLU A 275 -8.73 19.35 5.15
CA GLU A 275 -9.20 19.31 3.76
C GLU A 275 -10.72 19.13 3.65
N MET A 276 -11.32 18.29 4.51
CA MET A 276 -12.77 18.05 4.52
C MET A 276 -13.56 19.19 5.18
N VAL A 277 -13.07 19.73 6.29
CA VAL A 277 -13.81 20.68 7.13
C VAL A 277 -13.59 22.12 6.66
N GLU A 278 -12.35 22.51 6.37
CA GLU A 278 -11.99 23.90 6.06
C GLU A 278 -12.10 24.19 4.56
N ARG A 279 -11.74 23.23 3.70
CA ARG A 279 -11.82 23.36 2.23
C ARG A 279 -13.06 22.72 1.60
N ALA A 280 -13.97 22.19 2.42
CA ALA A 280 -15.21 21.55 2.00
C ALA A 280 -15.03 20.53 0.86
N SER A 281 -13.88 19.84 0.84
CA SER A 281 -13.53 18.90 -0.22
C SER A 281 -13.64 17.47 0.30
N PRO A 282 -14.49 16.61 -0.30
CA PRO A 282 -14.62 15.23 0.15
C PRO A 282 -13.29 14.48 0.07
N VAL A 283 -12.99 13.67 1.09
CA VAL A 283 -11.78 12.85 1.14
C VAL A 283 -12.16 11.38 1.35
N THR A 284 -11.57 10.48 0.59
CA THR A 284 -11.61 9.03 0.83
C THR A 284 -10.20 8.48 0.77
N VAL A 285 -9.86 7.63 1.74
CA VAL A 285 -8.61 6.88 1.75
C VAL A 285 -8.84 5.50 1.13
N VAL A 286 -7.93 5.06 0.27
CA VAL A 286 -7.92 3.71 -0.29
C VAL A 286 -6.57 3.07 0.02
N SER A 287 -6.59 1.83 0.52
CA SER A 287 -5.38 1.16 1.03
C SER A 287 -5.31 -0.33 0.72
N GLY A 288 -4.09 -0.86 0.78
CA GLY A 288 -3.73 -2.25 0.55
C GLY A 288 -3.17 -2.96 1.79
N GLU A 289 -2.07 -3.70 1.59
CA GLU A 289 -1.21 -4.36 2.58
C GLU A 289 -1.80 -5.58 3.31
N ILE A 290 -2.94 -5.44 3.98
CA ILE A 290 -3.32 -6.39 5.04
C ILE A 290 -3.94 -7.73 4.57
N HIS A 291 -3.88 -8.04 3.28
CA HIS A 291 -4.43 -9.24 2.60
C HIS A 291 -5.91 -9.52 2.85
N LEU A 292 -6.65 -8.50 3.30
CA LEU A 292 -8.04 -8.57 3.73
C LEU A 292 -8.82 -7.40 3.15
N ALA A 293 -10.09 -7.63 2.79
CA ALA A 293 -11.01 -6.54 2.50
C ALA A 293 -11.71 -6.06 3.78
N THR A 294 -11.69 -4.74 4.00
CA THR A 294 -12.40 -4.09 5.11
C THR A 294 -12.69 -2.64 4.78
N ARG A 295 -13.40 -1.95 5.68
CA ARG A 295 -13.56 -0.51 5.63
C ARG A 295 -13.55 0.07 7.05
N ALA A 296 -13.16 1.32 7.15
CA ALA A 296 -13.19 2.07 8.40
C ALA A 296 -13.80 3.46 8.20
N GLU A 297 -14.31 4.00 9.29
CA GLU A 297 -14.89 5.33 9.36
C GLU A 297 -14.28 6.09 10.53
N MET A 298 -13.98 7.36 10.31
CA MET A 298 -13.65 8.32 11.37
C MET A 298 -14.56 9.53 11.24
N ARG A 299 -15.41 9.76 12.25
CA ARG A 299 -16.27 10.96 12.29
C ARG A 299 -15.45 12.18 12.70
N LEU A 300 -15.55 13.24 11.90
CA LEU A 300 -14.81 14.50 12.03
C LEU A 300 -15.50 15.50 12.95
N LYS A 301 -14.87 16.66 13.19
CA LYS A 301 -15.38 17.72 14.09
C LYS A 301 -16.81 18.16 13.76
N ASP A 302 -17.12 18.30 12.48
CA ASP A 302 -18.37 18.84 11.95
C ASP A 302 -19.41 17.76 11.64
N GLY A 303 -19.12 16.49 11.99
CA GLY A 303 -20.01 15.36 11.77
C GLY A 303 -19.83 14.63 10.43
N GLN A 304 -19.02 15.17 9.51
CA GLN A 304 -18.61 14.47 8.29
C GLN A 304 -17.87 13.17 8.63
N VAL A 305 -17.78 12.25 7.68
CA VAL A 305 -17.14 10.94 7.87
C VAL A 305 -16.01 10.78 6.87
N LEU A 306 -14.79 10.64 7.39
CA LEU A 306 -13.67 10.17 6.60
C LEU A 306 -13.80 8.66 6.40
N HIS A 307 -13.91 8.25 5.14
CA HIS A 307 -13.97 6.84 4.75
C HIS A 307 -12.58 6.31 4.42
N GLN A 308 -12.25 5.12 4.92
CA GLN A 308 -11.17 4.30 4.40
C GLN A 308 -11.71 2.99 3.84
N LEU A 309 -11.25 2.65 2.64
CA LEU A 309 -11.61 1.45 1.91
C LEU A 309 -10.34 0.62 1.73
N VAL A 310 -10.35 -0.63 2.21
CA VAL A 310 -9.21 -1.52 2.11
C VAL A 310 -9.57 -2.65 1.15
N ALA A 311 -8.76 -2.81 0.11
CA ALA A 311 -8.88 -3.90 -0.84
C ALA A 311 -7.50 -4.47 -1.11
N SER A 312 -7.18 -5.56 -0.42
CA SER A 312 -5.85 -6.13 -0.39
C SER A 312 -5.89 -7.61 -0.72
N GLY A 313 -5.03 -8.00 -1.66
CA GLY A 313 -4.87 -9.36 -2.19
C GLY A 313 -5.59 -9.56 -3.52
N ILE A 314 -5.13 -8.92 -4.61
CA ILE A 314 -5.61 -9.27 -5.95
C ILE A 314 -5.16 -10.69 -6.33
N ALA A 315 -3.90 -11.03 -6.01
CA ALA A 315 -3.31 -12.35 -6.26
C ALA A 315 -2.83 -13.03 -4.97
N HIS A 316 -2.63 -12.27 -3.88
CA HIS A 316 -2.14 -12.82 -2.63
C HIS A 316 -3.07 -13.89 -2.04
N PRO A 317 -2.55 -15.06 -1.61
CA PRO A 317 -3.35 -16.06 -0.92
C PRO A 317 -4.12 -15.48 0.25
N ARG A 318 -5.39 -15.84 0.37
CA ARG A 318 -6.22 -15.35 1.48
C ARG A 318 -5.65 -15.82 2.84
N PRO A 319 -5.64 -14.93 3.86
CA PRO A 319 -5.35 -15.35 5.22
C PRO A 319 -6.37 -16.36 5.74
N SER A 320 -6.00 -17.09 6.81
CA SER A 320 -6.94 -18.03 7.43
C SER A 320 -8.17 -17.32 8.00
N LYS A 321 -9.34 -17.96 7.95
CA LYS A 321 -10.58 -17.41 8.56
C LYS A 321 -10.42 -17.15 10.07
N ALA A 322 -9.63 -17.98 10.75
CA ALA A 322 -9.33 -17.80 12.17
C ALA A 322 -8.56 -16.50 12.44
N TYR A 323 -7.57 -16.19 11.59
CA TYR A 323 -6.83 -14.92 11.66
C TYR A 323 -7.76 -13.71 11.47
N ALA A 324 -8.64 -13.74 10.47
CA ALA A 324 -9.61 -12.67 10.24
C ALA A 324 -10.59 -12.48 11.41
N ILE A 325 -11.00 -13.56 12.08
CA ILE A 325 -11.84 -13.49 13.28
C ILE A 325 -11.07 -12.87 14.45
N ALA A 326 -9.82 -13.30 14.68
CA ALA A 326 -8.97 -12.76 15.75
C ALA A 326 -8.76 -11.26 15.57
N LEU A 327 -8.43 -10.81 14.35
CA LEU A 327 -8.29 -9.40 14.02
C LEU A 327 -9.62 -8.65 14.19
N GLY A 328 -10.75 -9.27 13.83
CA GLY A 328 -12.09 -8.73 14.05
C GLY A 328 -12.46 -8.53 15.52
N LEU A 329 -11.90 -9.33 16.44
CA LEU A 329 -12.05 -9.12 17.88
C LEU A 329 -11.23 -7.92 18.36
N LEU A 330 -9.99 -7.79 17.89
CA LEU A 330 -9.12 -6.65 18.18
C LEU A 330 -9.69 -5.34 17.61
N ALA A 331 -10.35 -5.39 16.46
CA ALA A 331 -11.02 -4.25 15.82
C ALA A 331 -12.12 -3.60 16.68
N LYS A 332 -12.67 -4.31 17.68
CA LYS A 332 -13.63 -3.73 18.64
C LYS A 332 -12.97 -2.70 19.56
N LEU A 333 -11.66 -2.82 19.78
CA LEU A 333 -10.83 -1.85 20.48
C LEU A 333 -10.53 -0.69 19.53
N GLY A 334 -11.54 0.13 19.28
CA GLY A 334 -11.39 1.31 18.43
C GLY A 334 -10.32 2.26 18.95
N ASP A 335 -9.58 2.90 18.05
CA ASP A 335 -8.59 3.92 18.38
C ASP A 335 -9.18 5.33 18.21
N ALA A 336 -8.61 6.32 18.89
CA ALA A 336 -8.97 7.72 18.74
C ALA A 336 -7.69 8.54 18.61
N PRO A 337 -7.04 8.49 17.43
CA PRO A 337 -5.76 9.12 17.24
C PRO A 337 -5.82 10.64 17.43
N LEU A 338 -6.90 11.26 16.95
CA LEU A 338 -7.25 12.65 17.22
C LEU A 338 -8.26 12.70 18.37
N PRO A 339 -8.11 13.63 19.35
CA PRO A 339 -9.01 13.73 20.49
C PRO A 339 -10.48 13.80 20.05
N GLY A 340 -11.33 12.88 20.49
CA GLY A 340 -12.76 12.84 20.17
C GLY A 340 -13.14 12.35 18.76
N ARG A 341 -12.19 12.03 17.87
CA ARG A 341 -12.45 11.41 16.56
C ARG A 341 -12.14 9.93 16.59
N ARG A 342 -13.12 9.12 17.01
CA ARG A 342 -12.96 7.67 17.15
C ARG A 342 -13.03 6.98 15.78
N ILE A 343 -12.06 6.11 15.51
CA ILE A 343 -12.02 5.20 14.38
C ILE A 343 -12.92 3.99 14.66
N ARG A 344 -13.72 3.62 13.67
CA ARG A 344 -14.57 2.43 13.72
C ARG A 344 -14.37 1.61 12.45
N LEU A 345 -13.82 0.42 12.61
CA LEU A 345 -13.82 -0.60 11.56
C LEU A 345 -15.24 -1.15 11.36
N LYS A 346 -15.59 -1.44 10.11
CA LYS A 346 -16.93 -1.86 9.70
C LYS A 346 -16.85 -3.04 8.74
N ALA A 347 -17.90 -3.85 8.75
CA ALA A 347 -18.08 -4.85 7.72
C ALA A 347 -18.34 -4.19 6.36
N LEU A 348 -17.94 -4.88 5.30
CA LEU A 348 -18.33 -4.53 3.94
C LEU A 348 -19.86 -4.57 3.78
N PRO A 349 -20.44 -3.80 2.84
CA PRO A 349 -21.87 -3.92 2.53
C PRO A 349 -22.26 -5.37 2.25
N GLY A 350 -23.34 -5.85 2.88
CA GLY A 350 -23.80 -7.24 2.73
C GLY A 350 -22.98 -8.29 3.49
N ARG A 351 -21.91 -7.91 4.22
CA ARG A 351 -21.10 -8.81 5.04
C ARG A 351 -21.33 -8.57 6.54
N ARG A 352 -21.09 -9.60 7.35
CA ARG A 352 -21.23 -9.54 8.82
C ARG A 352 -19.91 -9.25 9.54
N GLY A 353 -18.81 -9.82 9.03
CA GLY A 353 -17.48 -9.66 9.62
C GLY A 353 -16.83 -8.34 9.21
N VAL A 354 -16.07 -7.75 10.13
CA VAL A 354 -15.26 -6.54 9.85
C VAL A 354 -14.27 -6.81 8.71
N TYR A 355 -13.58 -7.94 8.77
CA TYR A 355 -12.64 -8.38 7.74
C TYR A 355 -13.25 -9.49 6.89
N THR A 356 -13.00 -9.42 5.58
CA THR A 356 -13.34 -10.46 4.62
C THR A 356 -12.04 -11.06 4.07
N ALA A 357 -11.81 -12.34 4.35
CA ALA A 357 -10.61 -13.08 3.96
C ALA A 357 -10.81 -13.77 2.60
N GLU A 358 -10.87 -12.96 1.56
CA GLU A 358 -10.99 -13.38 0.16
C GLU A 358 -10.14 -12.47 -0.70
N ARG A 359 -9.60 -13.00 -1.80
CA ARG A 359 -8.96 -12.16 -2.82
C ARG A 359 -9.98 -11.19 -3.39
N ASN A 360 -9.54 -9.98 -3.69
CA ASN A 360 -10.46 -8.90 -4.01
C ASN A 360 -9.82 -7.75 -4.80
N TYR A 361 -10.69 -6.94 -5.38
CA TYR A 361 -10.38 -5.59 -5.85
C TYR A 361 -11.53 -4.64 -5.55
N LEU A 362 -11.25 -3.34 -5.58
CA LEU A 362 -12.24 -2.30 -5.31
C LEU A 362 -12.59 -1.56 -6.59
N VAL A 363 -13.89 -1.31 -6.79
CA VAL A 363 -14.40 -0.44 -7.85
C VAL A 363 -14.97 0.83 -7.24
N LEU A 364 -14.48 1.95 -7.74
CA LEU A 364 -14.92 3.31 -7.40
C LEU A 364 -15.67 3.88 -8.59
N ALA A 365 -16.91 4.29 -8.39
CA ALA A 365 -17.76 4.82 -9.46
C ALA A 365 -18.29 6.21 -9.10
N ARG A 366 -18.15 7.15 -10.04
CA ARG A 366 -18.76 8.47 -9.98
C ARG A 366 -19.88 8.58 -11.00
N GLU A 367 -21.10 8.77 -10.49
CA GLU A 367 -22.32 8.90 -11.29
C GLU A 367 -23.15 10.08 -10.75
N GLY A 368 -23.53 11.01 -11.64
CA GLY A 368 -24.25 12.22 -11.23
C GLY A 368 -23.52 13.06 -10.17
N GLY A 369 -22.19 13.10 -10.24
CA GLY A 369 -21.33 13.83 -9.28
C GLY A 369 -21.07 13.11 -7.95
N ARG A 370 -21.78 12.00 -7.65
CA ARG A 370 -21.66 11.26 -6.40
C ARG A 370 -20.74 10.06 -6.56
N TRP A 371 -19.92 9.80 -5.54
CA TRP A 371 -19.02 8.66 -5.50
C TRP A 371 -19.64 7.48 -4.77
N SER A 372 -19.29 6.28 -5.23
CA SER A 372 -19.64 5.03 -4.59
C SER A 372 -18.50 4.01 -4.73
N ALA A 373 -18.47 3.07 -3.81
CA ALA A 373 -17.48 2.01 -3.74
C ALA A 373 -18.15 0.64 -3.63
N ALA A 374 -17.60 -0.36 -4.32
CA ALA A 374 -18.00 -1.76 -4.21
C ALA A 374 -16.79 -2.68 -4.40
N TRP A 375 -16.71 -3.74 -3.59
CA TRP A 375 -15.65 -4.74 -3.68
C TRP A 375 -16.11 -5.89 -4.56
N GLU A 376 -15.24 -6.37 -5.44
CA GLU A 376 -15.36 -7.71 -6.02
C GLU A 376 -14.59 -8.69 -5.14
N LEU A 377 -15.28 -9.69 -4.61
CA LEU A 377 -14.69 -10.72 -3.77
C LEU A 377 -14.64 -12.04 -4.53
N GLU A 378 -13.56 -12.82 -4.37
CA GLU A 378 -13.36 -14.05 -5.14
C GLU A 378 -14.51 -15.06 -4.99
N ASP A 379 -14.92 -15.38 -3.76
CA ASP A 379 -16.00 -16.34 -3.50
C ASP A 379 -17.34 -15.62 -3.30
N GLY A 380 -17.30 -14.42 -2.73
CA GLY A 380 -18.46 -13.66 -2.34
C GLY A 380 -19.10 -12.84 -3.46
N GLY A 381 -18.39 -12.58 -4.55
CA GLY A 381 -18.81 -11.69 -5.63
C GLY A 381 -18.93 -10.22 -5.22
N ARG A 382 -19.51 -9.41 -6.10
CA ARG A 382 -19.73 -7.97 -5.92
C ARG A 382 -20.54 -7.64 -4.67
N THR A 383 -20.01 -6.79 -3.79
CA THR A 383 -20.77 -6.20 -2.68
C THR A 383 -21.75 -5.14 -3.18
N PRO A 384 -22.87 -4.88 -2.46
CA PRO A 384 -23.67 -3.68 -2.70
C PRO A 384 -22.81 -2.41 -2.71
N ALA A 385 -23.15 -1.46 -3.59
CA ALA A 385 -22.45 -0.18 -3.66
C ALA A 385 -22.73 0.67 -2.41
N MET A 386 -21.70 1.32 -1.89
CA MET A 386 -21.75 2.20 -0.73
C MET A 386 -21.34 3.61 -1.14
N ALA A 387 -22.10 4.63 -0.74
CA ALA A 387 -21.71 6.02 -0.95
C ALA A 387 -20.49 6.37 -0.09
N ILE A 388 -19.59 7.19 -0.64
CA ILE A 388 -18.32 7.62 -0.02
C ILE A 388 -18.07 9.11 -0.17
#